data_AF-A0A836Q115-F1
#
_entry.id   AF-A0A836Q115-F1
#
_cell.length_a   1.000
_cell.length_b   1.000
_cell.length_c   1.000
_cell.angle_alpha   90.00
_cell.angle_beta   90.00
_cell.angle_gamma   90.00
#
_symmetry.space_group_name_H-M   'P 1'
#
loop_
_entity.id
_entity.type
_entity.pdbx_description
1 polymer ?
#
loop_
_entity_poly.entity_id
_entity_poly.type
_entity_poly.pdbx_seq_one_letter_code
_entity_poly.pdbx_strand_id
1 'polypeptide(L)'
;MSNLNGPAIVFADGYKVFAVNGIETPRRFLEHPETLTVRDIDLEVNVEKRRGLIELYGASRYLHDAGAKLLQSDEYGELYQIEIHNDEPLTMVKVKNSTIEPDGTYKDYFLRVPPNTQTAREAVAWTFNIDNPDEYSPLQET
;
A
#
# COMPACT_ATOMS: atom_id res chain seq x y z
N MET A 1 13.17 -4.21 14.55
CA MET A 1 14.29 -3.27 14.37
C MET A 1 14.42 -2.97 12.88
N SER A 2 13.83 -1.86 12.42
CA SER A 2 13.97 -1.35 11.07
C SER A 2 15.34 -0.69 10.95
N ASN A 3 16.23 -1.26 10.12
CA ASN A 3 17.57 -0.72 9.96
C ASN A 3 17.55 0.34 8.84
N LEU A 4 17.11 1.55 9.18
CA LEU A 4 17.21 2.71 8.27
C LEU A 4 18.67 3.12 8.03
N ASN A 5 19.63 2.59 8.82
CA ASN A 5 21.02 3.05 8.87
C ASN A 5 22.04 2.07 8.25
N GLY A 6 21.61 1.02 7.54
CA GLY A 6 22.56 0.08 6.93
C GLY A 6 21.94 -1.05 6.10
N PRO A 7 22.77 -1.79 5.34
CA PRO A 7 22.30 -2.92 4.54
C PRO A 7 21.76 -4.04 5.44
N ALA A 8 20.65 -4.65 5.00
CA ALA A 8 20.08 -5.84 5.60
C ALA A 8 20.95 -7.09 5.33
N ILE A 9 21.55 -7.18 4.14
CA ILE A 9 22.46 -8.27 3.75
C ILE A 9 23.66 -7.67 3.02
N VAL A 10 24.86 -8.18 3.32
CA VAL A 10 26.08 -7.92 2.56
C VAL A 10 26.61 -9.26 2.06
N PHE A 11 26.77 -9.41 0.76
CA PHE A 11 27.33 -10.59 0.13
C PHE A 11 28.87 -10.52 0.08
N ALA A 12 29.53 -11.66 -0.08
CA ALA A 12 31.01 -11.76 -0.08
C ALA A 12 31.67 -10.97 -1.22
N ASP A 13 30.94 -10.69 -2.30
CA ASP A 13 31.35 -9.86 -3.43
C ASP A 13 31.15 -8.36 -3.20
N GLY A 14 30.58 -7.97 -2.05
CA GLY A 14 30.28 -6.59 -1.69
C GLY A 14 28.90 -6.10 -2.12
N TYR A 15 28.06 -6.95 -2.73
CA TYR A 15 26.66 -6.59 -3.00
C TYR A 15 25.88 -6.35 -1.71
N LYS A 16 25.03 -5.32 -1.69
CA LYS A 16 24.29 -4.89 -0.50
C LYS A 16 22.80 -4.84 -0.78
N VAL A 17 22.02 -5.57 0.02
CA VAL A 17 20.56 -5.50 0.03
C VAL A 17 20.14 -4.61 1.19
N PHE A 18 19.22 -3.70 0.95
CA PHE A 18 18.64 -2.83 1.97
C PHE A 18 17.18 -3.17 2.14
N ALA A 19 16.69 -3.17 3.37
CA ALA A 19 15.30 -3.48 3.65
C ALA A 19 14.72 -2.64 4.78
N VAL A 20 13.50 -2.15 4.59
CA VAL A 20 12.70 -1.50 5.62
C VAL A 20 11.56 -2.42 5.99
N ASN A 21 11.42 -2.77 7.27
CA ASN A 21 10.37 -3.68 7.76
C ASN A 21 10.32 -5.04 7.01
N GLY A 22 11.48 -5.56 6.59
CA GLY A 22 11.58 -6.83 5.85
C GLY A 22 11.34 -6.72 4.34
N ILE A 23 11.08 -5.51 3.83
CA ILE A 23 10.80 -5.23 2.43
C ILE A 23 12.06 -4.69 1.78
N GLU A 24 12.57 -5.36 0.75
CA GLU A 24 13.71 -4.86 0.00
C GLU A 24 13.39 -3.51 -0.62
N THR A 25 14.17 -2.49 -0.25
CA THR A 25 13.99 -1.11 -0.68
C THR A 25 15.27 -0.65 -1.38
N PRO A 26 15.19 -0.12 -2.61
CA PRO A 26 16.35 0.42 -3.28
C PRO A 26 17.06 1.49 -2.43
N ARG A 27 18.38 1.36 -2.26
CA ARG A 27 19.20 2.25 -1.43
C ARG A 27 18.96 3.73 -1.70
N ARG A 28 18.78 4.10 -2.97
CA ARG A 28 18.51 5.47 -3.41
C ARG A 28 17.31 6.10 -2.69
N PHE A 29 16.27 5.32 -2.40
CA PHE A 29 15.06 5.83 -1.73
C PHE A 29 15.26 5.94 -0.21
N LEU A 30 16.22 5.22 0.37
CA LEU A 30 16.58 5.35 1.78
C LEU A 30 17.46 6.58 2.03
N GLU A 31 18.40 6.84 1.12
CA GLU A 31 19.32 7.97 1.21
C GLU A 31 18.69 9.28 0.73
N HIS A 32 17.82 9.19 -0.28
CA HIS A 32 17.19 10.30 -0.95
C HIS A 32 15.68 10.03 -1.17
N PRO A 33 14.88 9.93 -0.09
CA PRO A 33 13.43 9.66 -0.20
C PRO A 33 12.70 10.71 -1.03
N GLU A 34 13.21 11.94 -1.13
CA GLU A 34 12.70 13.01 -1.98
C GLU A 34 12.75 12.69 -3.49
N THR A 35 13.55 11.70 -3.90
CA THR A 35 13.66 11.25 -5.29
C THR A 35 12.61 10.23 -5.68
N LEU A 36 11.90 9.63 -4.71
CA LEU A 36 10.81 8.70 -4.97
C LEU A 36 9.65 9.47 -5.62
N THR A 37 9.16 8.97 -6.75
CA THR A 37 8.03 9.57 -7.48
C THR A 37 6.78 8.69 -7.44
N VAL A 38 5.61 9.26 -7.72
CA VAL A 38 4.36 8.50 -7.91
C VAL A 38 4.55 7.39 -8.96
N ARG A 39 5.24 7.70 -10.07
CA ARG A 39 5.52 6.73 -11.14
C ARG A 39 6.34 5.53 -10.66
N ASP A 40 7.32 5.73 -9.77
CA ASP A 40 8.10 4.62 -9.21
C ASP A 40 7.21 3.68 -8.37
N ILE A 41 6.24 4.24 -7.64
CA ILE A 41 5.29 3.49 -6.82
C ILE A 41 4.30 2.72 -7.71
N ASP A 42 3.75 3.36 -8.73
CA ASP A 42 2.77 2.76 -9.65
C ASP A 42 3.36 1.55 -10.39
N LEU A 43 4.62 1.66 -10.84
CA LEU A 43 5.33 0.62 -11.58
C LEU A 43 5.75 -0.59 -10.71
N GLU A 44 5.71 -0.49 -9.38
CA GLU A 44 6.11 -1.60 -8.49
C GLU A 44 5.02 -2.68 -8.43
N VAL A 45 5.30 -3.86 -8.96
CA VAL A 45 4.32 -4.95 -9.07
C VAL A 45 4.11 -5.71 -7.75
N ASN A 46 5.12 -5.74 -6.88
CA ASN A 46 5.02 -6.45 -5.61
C ASN A 46 4.23 -5.60 -4.60
N VAL A 47 3.11 -6.14 -4.11
CA VAL A 47 2.18 -5.43 -3.21
C VAL A 47 2.87 -4.94 -1.94
N GLU A 48 3.70 -5.78 -1.32
CA GLU A 48 4.43 -5.41 -0.11
C GLU A 48 5.45 -4.30 -0.40
N LYS A 49 6.24 -4.42 -1.48
CA LYS A 49 7.18 -3.35 -1.89
C LYS A 49 6.48 -2.04 -2.17
N ARG A 50 5.38 -2.06 -2.94
CA ARG A 50 4.58 -0.86 -3.23
C ARG A 50 4.08 -0.21 -1.94
N ARG A 51 3.55 -1.00 -1.00
CA ARG A 51 3.11 -0.49 0.31
C ARG A 51 4.25 0.20 1.06
N GLY A 52 5.42 -0.42 1.12
CA GLY A 52 6.60 0.18 1.74
C GLY A 52 7.02 1.50 1.08
N LEU A 53 6.91 1.61 -0.25
CA LEU A 53 7.18 2.85 -0.97
C LEU A 53 6.11 3.92 -0.70
N ILE A 54 4.83 3.58 -0.62
CA ILE A 54 3.75 4.51 -0.24
C ILE A 54 3.93 5.02 1.19
N GLU A 55 4.31 4.13 2.13
CA GLU A 55 4.64 4.51 3.51
C GLU A 55 5.81 5.51 3.55
N LEU A 56 6.87 5.23 2.78
CA LEU A 56 8.03 6.11 2.67
C LEU A 56 7.70 7.47 2.02
N TYR A 57 6.81 7.47 1.02
CA TYR A 57 6.36 8.70 0.33
C TYR A 57 5.37 9.52 1.16
N GLY A 58 4.62 8.85 2.05
CA GLY A 58 3.48 9.39 2.78
C GLY A 58 2.17 9.18 2.01
N ALA A 59 1.26 8.38 2.58
CA ALA A 59 0.03 7.96 1.89
C ALA A 59 -0.88 9.14 1.47
N SER A 60 -1.11 10.12 2.36
CA SER A 60 -1.91 11.31 2.02
C SER A 60 -1.30 12.12 0.88
N ARG A 61 0.03 12.22 0.87
CA ARG A 61 0.76 12.90 -0.20
C ARG A 61 0.67 12.11 -1.50
N TYR A 62 0.81 10.79 -1.45
CA TYR A 62 0.68 9.91 -2.60
C TYR A 62 -0.71 10.04 -3.25
N LEU A 63 -1.80 9.95 -2.48
CA LEU A 63 -3.16 10.10 -3.01
C LEU A 63 -3.35 11.44 -3.72
N HIS A 64 -2.86 12.53 -3.12
CA HIS A 64 -2.94 13.85 -3.71
C HIS A 64 -2.12 13.95 -5.01
N ASP A 65 -0.84 13.56 -4.96
CA ASP A 65 0.09 13.71 -6.08
C ASP A 65 -0.23 12.76 -7.26
N ALA A 66 -0.84 11.61 -6.96
CA ALA A 66 -1.34 10.66 -7.95
C ALA A 66 -2.69 11.09 -8.57
N GLY A 67 -3.32 12.16 -8.06
CA GLY A 67 -4.64 12.58 -8.54
C GLY A 67 -5.74 11.58 -8.22
N ALA A 68 -5.63 10.88 -7.10
CA ALA A 68 -6.60 9.89 -6.68
C ALA A 68 -7.98 10.52 -6.46
N LYS A 69 -9.02 9.89 -7.02
CA LYS A 69 -10.42 10.26 -6.82
C LYS A 69 -11.05 9.29 -5.84
N LEU A 70 -11.70 9.82 -4.80
CA LEU A 70 -12.56 9.03 -3.94
C LEU A 70 -13.81 8.63 -4.74
N LEU A 71 -13.97 7.33 -5.03
CA LEU A 71 -15.12 6.79 -5.76
C LEU A 71 -16.28 6.46 -4.82
N GLN A 72 -15.96 5.85 -3.68
CA GLN A 72 -16.97 5.37 -2.72
C GLN A 72 -16.37 5.29 -1.32
N SER A 73 -17.20 5.42 -0.29
CA SER A 73 -16.82 5.14 1.10
C SER A 73 -18.01 4.55 1.86
N ASP A 74 -17.72 3.55 2.70
CA ASP A 74 -18.65 2.93 3.62
C ASP A 74 -17.92 2.47 4.90
N GLU A 75 -18.60 1.69 5.75
CA GLU A 75 -18.03 1.16 7.00
C GLU A 75 -16.83 0.22 6.79
N TYR A 76 -16.64 -0.30 5.58
CA TYR A 76 -15.52 -1.18 5.22
C TYR A 76 -14.31 -0.42 4.69
N GLY A 77 -14.44 0.86 4.34
CA GLY A 77 -13.29 1.70 3.96
C GLY A 77 -13.61 2.83 2.98
N GLU A 78 -12.55 3.28 2.29
CA GLU A 78 -12.61 4.30 1.25
C GLU A 78 -12.01 3.74 -0.04
N LEU A 79 -12.76 3.75 -1.13
CA LEU A 79 -12.33 3.30 -2.44
C LEU A 79 -11.82 4.49 -3.27
N TYR A 80 -10.58 4.42 -3.72
CA TYR A 80 -9.91 5.42 -4.53
C TYR A 80 -9.60 4.87 -5.92
N GLN A 81 -9.60 5.74 -6.92
CA GLN A 81 -9.13 5.43 -8.27
C GLN A 81 -8.17 6.49 -8.78
N ILE A 82 -7.07 6.04 -9.39
CA ILE A 82 -6.05 6.84 -10.02
C ILE A 82 -6.07 6.52 -11.52
N GLU A 83 -6.17 7.55 -12.34
CA GLU A 83 -6.08 7.42 -13.80
C GLU A 83 -4.62 7.23 -14.21
N ILE A 84 -4.31 6.14 -14.91
CA ILE A 84 -2.99 5.90 -15.47
C ILE A 84 -3.04 6.14 -16.98
N HIS A 85 -2.17 7.02 -17.46
CA HIS A 85 -2.14 7.34 -18.89
C HIS A 85 -1.65 6.13 -19.72
N ASN A 86 -2.45 5.70 -20.69
CA ASN A 86 -2.23 4.52 -21.56
C ASN A 86 -2.21 3.17 -20.84
N ASP A 87 -2.88 3.05 -19.69
CA ASP A 87 -3.03 1.79 -18.96
C ASP A 87 -4.41 1.70 -18.29
N GLU A 88 -4.73 0.56 -17.65
CA GLU A 88 -5.90 0.43 -16.79
C GLU A 88 -5.81 1.36 -15.56
N PRO A 89 -6.95 1.88 -15.06
CA PRO A 89 -6.93 2.69 -13.85
C PRO A 89 -6.48 1.87 -12.64
N LEU A 90 -5.74 2.50 -11.74
CA LEU A 90 -5.35 1.90 -10.47
C LEU A 90 -6.46 2.16 -9.44
N THR A 91 -7.20 1.11 -9.09
CA THR A 91 -8.18 1.14 -8.01
C THR A 91 -7.57 0.60 -6.71
N MET A 92 -7.77 1.31 -5.61
CA MET A 92 -7.26 0.97 -4.29
C MET A 92 -8.32 1.15 -3.21
N VAL A 93 -8.38 0.24 -2.25
CA VAL A 93 -9.18 0.42 -1.03
C VAL A 93 -8.27 0.82 0.12
N LYS A 94 -8.66 1.88 0.82
CA LYS A 94 -8.09 2.27 2.10
C LYS A 94 -8.92 1.65 3.22
N VAL A 95 -8.28 0.83 4.03
CA VAL A 95 -8.87 0.22 5.23
C VAL A 95 -8.07 0.64 6.46
N LYS A 96 -8.75 0.78 7.59
CA LYS A 96 -8.05 0.86 8.88
C LYS A 96 -7.73 -0.54 9.35
N ASN A 97 -6.49 -0.77 9.76
CA ASN A 97 -6.16 -2.00 10.46
C ASN A 97 -7.05 -2.10 11.71
N SER A 98 -7.64 -3.26 11.98
CA SER A 98 -8.35 -3.53 13.23
C SER A 98 -7.40 -3.93 14.36
N THR A 99 -6.18 -4.37 14.01
CA THR A 99 -5.14 -4.71 14.98
C THR A 99 -4.35 -3.47 15.35
N ILE A 100 -4.28 -3.20 16.66
CA ILE A 100 -3.41 -2.16 17.21
C ILE A 100 -1.96 -2.56 16.99
N GLU A 101 -1.17 -1.67 16.39
CA GLU A 101 0.26 -1.85 16.24
C GLU A 101 0.95 -1.90 17.62
N PRO A 102 2.16 -2.48 17.77
CA PRO A 102 2.85 -2.57 19.05
C PRO A 102 3.06 -1.22 19.78
N ASP A 103 2.97 -0.10 19.05
CA ASP A 103 3.08 1.26 19.58
C ASP A 103 1.73 1.89 19.99
N GLY A 104 0.63 1.14 19.91
CA GLY A 104 -0.71 1.60 20.27
C GLY A 104 -1.46 2.32 19.16
N THR A 105 -0.89 2.44 17.96
CA THR A 105 -1.50 3.15 16.84
C THR A 105 -2.25 2.23 15.88
N TYR A 106 -3.20 2.80 15.13
CA TYR A 106 -3.82 2.13 13.99
C TYR A 106 -3.16 2.63 12.71
N LYS A 107 -2.91 1.73 11.76
CA LYS A 107 -2.41 2.07 10.43
C LYS A 107 -3.53 2.03 9.39
N ASP A 108 -3.50 3.01 8.50
CA ASP A 108 -4.27 2.96 7.26
C ASP A 108 -3.50 2.08 6.27
N TYR A 109 -4.16 1.08 5.70
CA TYR A 109 -3.63 0.26 4.61
C TYR A 109 -4.32 0.60 3.31
N PHE A 110 -3.53 0.62 2.24
CA PHE A 110 -4.01 0.82 0.88
C PHE A 110 -3.74 -0.45 0.07
N LEU A 111 -4.80 -1.13 -0.35
CA LEU A 111 -4.73 -2.39 -1.08
C LEU A 111 -5.23 -2.20 -2.51
N ARG A 112 -4.44 -2.62 -3.50
CA ARG A 112 -4.89 -2.63 -4.90
C ARG A 112 -6.00 -3.67 -5.06
N VAL A 113 -7.06 -3.31 -5.78
CA VAL A 113 -8.18 -4.18 -6.13
C VAL A 113 -8.46 -4.08 -7.63
N PRO A 114 -9.32 -4.94 -8.21
CA PRO A 114 -9.66 -4.88 -9.62
C PRO A 114 -10.16 -3.49 -10.04
N PRO A 115 -9.86 -3.05 -11.27
CA PRO A 115 -10.20 -1.70 -11.73
C PRO A 115 -11.72 -1.42 -11.74
N ASN A 116 -12.53 -2.47 -11.89
CA ASN A 116 -13.99 -2.40 -11.99
C ASN A 116 -14.72 -2.49 -10.63
N THR A 117 -14.00 -2.56 -9.51
CA THR A 117 -14.59 -2.59 -8.17
C THR A 117 -15.36 -1.30 -7.90
N GLN A 118 -16.57 -1.41 -7.35
CA GLN A 118 -17.51 -0.29 -7.20
C GLN A 118 -17.69 0.16 -5.74
N THR A 119 -17.40 -0.71 -4.76
CA THR A 119 -17.57 -0.41 -3.33
C THR A 119 -16.37 -0.83 -2.51
N ALA A 120 -16.15 -0.18 -1.37
CA ALA A 120 -15.13 -0.58 -0.42
C ALA A 120 -15.42 -1.97 0.15
N ARG A 121 -16.69 -2.33 0.41
CA ARG A 121 -17.05 -3.71 0.81
C ARG A 121 -16.59 -4.77 -0.21
N GLU A 122 -16.89 -4.57 -1.49
CA GLU A 122 -16.45 -5.46 -2.58
C GLU A 122 -14.93 -5.54 -2.65
N ALA A 123 -14.26 -4.40 -2.52
CA ALA A 123 -12.81 -4.31 -2.52
C ALA A 123 -12.20 -5.14 -1.37
N VAL A 124 -12.72 -4.98 -0.16
CA VAL A 124 -12.24 -5.72 1.00
C VAL A 124 -12.54 -7.21 0.85
N ALA A 125 -13.75 -7.61 0.46
CA ALA A 125 -14.08 -9.02 0.20
C ALA A 125 -13.11 -9.68 -0.79
N TRP A 126 -12.78 -8.97 -1.87
CA TRP A 126 -11.79 -9.43 -2.86
C TRP A 126 -10.40 -9.66 -2.23
N THR A 127 -9.95 -8.78 -1.32
CA THR A 127 -8.64 -8.96 -0.64
C THR A 127 -8.58 -10.21 0.23
N PHE A 128 -9.72 -10.77 0.62
CA PHE A 128 -9.85 -12.04 1.36
C PHE A 128 -10.18 -13.24 0.47
N ASN A 129 -10.15 -13.10 -0.87
CA ASN A 129 -10.59 -14.11 -1.84
C ASN A 129 -12.05 -14.58 -1.62
N ILE A 130 -12.94 -13.65 -1.27
CA ILE A 130 -14.37 -13.90 -1.13
C ILE A 130 -15.07 -13.39 -2.38
N ASP A 131 -15.67 -14.30 -3.14
CA ASP A 131 -16.31 -13.99 -4.43
C ASP A 131 -17.59 -13.16 -4.28
N ASN A 132 -18.34 -13.40 -3.19
CA ASN A 132 -19.57 -12.69 -2.88
C ASN A 132 -19.34 -11.68 -1.74
N PRO A 133 -19.33 -10.36 -2.02
CA PRO A 133 -19.14 -9.34 -0.98
C PRO A 133 -20.15 -9.40 0.16
N ASP A 134 -21.35 -9.95 -0.08
CA ASP A 134 -22.37 -10.11 0.96
C ASP A 134 -22.00 -11.16 2.02
N GLU A 135 -21.14 -12.11 1.66
CA GLU A 135 -20.60 -13.13 2.58
C GLU A 135 -19.46 -12.60 3.44
N TYR A 136 -18.88 -11.45 3.08
CA TYR A 136 -17.92 -10.77 3.94
C TYR A 136 -18.65 -10.13 5.13
N SER A 137 -18.45 -10.74 6.29
CA SER A 137 -18.89 -10.27 7.62
C SER A 137 -17.68 -10.34 8.56
N PRO A 138 -16.85 -9.29 8.64
CA PRO A 138 -15.75 -9.27 9.60
C PRO A 138 -16.33 -9.39 11.00
N LEU A 139 -15.80 -10.31 11.80
CA LEU A 139 -16.12 -10.38 13.22
C LEU A 139 -15.75 -9.03 13.83
N GLN A 140 -16.76 -8.27 14.27
CA GLN A 140 -16.52 -7.11 15.12
C GLN A 140 -15.93 -7.64 16.42
N GLU A 141 -14.62 -7.50 16.61
CA GLU A 141 -14.02 -7.64 17.93
C GLU A 141 -14.48 -6.43 18.76
N THR A 142 -15.44 -6.67 19.66
CA THR A 142 -15.84 -5.77 20.75
C THR A 142 -14.73 -5.60 21.78
#